data_AF-A0A5K1BFY8-F1
#
_entry.id   AF-A0A5K1BFY8-F1
#
_cell.length_a   1.000
_cell.length_b   1.000
_cell.length_c   1.000
_cell.angle_alpha   90.00
_cell.angle_beta   90.00
_cell.angle_gamma   90.00
#
_symmetry.space_group_name_H-M   'P 1'
#
loop_
_entity.id
_entity.type
_entity.pdbx_description
1 polymer ?
#
loop_
_entity_poly.entity_id
_entity_poly.type
_entity_poly.pdbx_seq_one_letter_code
_entity_poly.pdbx_strand_id
1 'polypeptide(L)' 'AMWQMSLRSSEIAEAGPYPERPGEQDCAYYMRTGLCRFGMTCRFNHPPNRKL' A
#
# COMPACT_ATOMS: atom_id res chain seq x y z
N ALA A 1 8.37 -22.99 -22.22
CA ALA A 1 8.79 -21.70 -21.64
C ALA A 1 7.67 -21.18 -20.75
N MET A 2 8.03 -20.67 -19.58
CA MET A 2 7.12 -20.32 -18.48
C MET A 2 6.24 -19.13 -18.87
N TRP A 3 4.93 -19.37 -18.95
CA TRP A 3 3.88 -18.38 -19.08
C TRP A 3 3.99 -17.34 -17.97
N GLN A 4 4.30 -16.08 -18.32
CA GLN A 4 4.09 -14.94 -17.41
C GLN A 4 3.02 -14.04 -18.01
N MET A 5 1.78 -14.51 -17.85
CA MET A 5 0.65 -13.63 -17.64
C MET A 5 0.66 -13.23 -16.16
N SER A 6 0.80 -11.95 -15.87
CA SER A 6 0.34 -11.39 -14.60
C SER A 6 -0.20 -10.00 -14.87
N LEU A 7 -1.52 -9.98 -14.84
CA LEU A 7 -2.43 -8.86 -14.91
C LEU A 7 -2.19 -7.87 -13.76
N ARG A 8 -2.69 -6.65 -14.01
CA ARG A 8 -2.81 -5.47 -13.13
C ARG A 8 -1.55 -4.62 -13.03
N SER A 9 -1.51 -3.60 -13.88
CA SER A 9 -1.39 -2.21 -13.41
C SER A 9 -2.02 -2.08 -12.02
N SER A 10 -1.21 -2.26 -10.99
CA SER A 10 -1.47 -1.74 -9.66
C SER A 10 -0.47 -0.60 -9.49
N GLU A 11 -0.56 0.34 -10.43
CA GLU A 11 0.08 1.65 -10.41
C GLU A 11 -0.50 2.47 -9.27
N ILE A 12 -0.32 2.01 -8.03
CA ILE A 12 -0.28 2.88 -6.85
C ILE A 12 1.19 2.96 -6.42
N ALA A 13 2.06 3.22 -7.39
CA ALA A 13 3.48 3.51 -7.19
C ALA A 13 3.76 5.02 -7.22
N GLU A 14 2.74 5.86 -7.01
CA GLU A 14 2.89 7.32 -6.97
C GLU A 14 2.57 7.89 -5.58
N ALA A 15 3.01 7.18 -4.56
CA ALA A 15 3.46 7.74 -3.29
C ALA A 15 4.56 6.78 -2.84
N GLY A 16 5.78 7.29 -2.62
CA GLY A 16 6.96 6.46 -2.31
C GLY A 16 6.68 5.40 -1.24
N PRO A 17 7.47 4.29 -1.23
CA PRO A 17 7.15 3.05 -0.54
C PRO A 17 6.68 3.34 0.88
N TYR A 18 5.39 3.10 1.11
CA TYR A 18 4.83 3.28 2.42
C TYR A 18 5.51 2.30 3.38
N PRO A 19 6.07 2.77 4.52
CA PRO A 19 6.72 1.88 5.45
C PRO A 19 5.69 0.93 6.04
N GLU A 20 5.98 -0.37 5.98
CA GLU A 20 5.26 -1.36 6.78
C GLU A 20 5.64 -1.16 8.24
N ARG A 21 4.64 -1.08 9.11
CA ARG A 21 4.80 -0.89 10.55
C ARG A 21 4.02 -1.98 11.27
N PRO A 22 4.49 -3.24 11.20
CA PRO A 22 3.80 -4.37 11.82
C PRO A 22 3.64 -4.14 13.32
N GLY A 23 2.39 -4.20 13.80
CA GLY A 23 2.03 -3.94 15.20
C GLY A 23 1.47 -2.55 15.47
N GLU A 24 1.57 -1.62 14.51
CA GLU A 24 0.81 -0.38 14.56
C GLU A 24 -0.58 -0.55 13.93
N GLN A 25 -1.50 0.35 14.29
CA GLN A 25 -2.82 0.39 13.68
C GLN A 25 -2.73 0.74 12.19
N ASP A 26 -3.59 0.14 11.37
CA ASP A 26 -3.66 0.45 9.94
C ASP A 26 -4.15 1.89 9.71
N CYS A 27 -3.56 2.57 8.73
CA CYS A 27 -3.98 3.92 8.37
C CYS A 27 -5.36 3.89 7.72
N ALA A 28 -6.38 4.43 8.41
CA ALA A 28 -7.76 4.44 7.91
C ALA A 28 -7.90 5.12 6.53
N TYR A 29 -7.12 6.17 6.25
CA TYR A 29 -7.15 6.84 4.95
C TYR A 29 -6.58 5.94 3.85
N TYR A 30 -5.39 5.36 4.08
CA TYR A 30 -4.76 4.42 3.16
C TYR A 30 -5.62 3.17 2.91
N MET A 31 -6.23 2.61 3.96
CA MET A 31 -7.12 1.44 3.81
C MET A 31 -8.34 1.77 2.94
N ARG A 32 -8.94 2.97 3.12
CA ARG A 32 -10.10 3.40 2.34
C ARG A 32 -9.78 3.76 0.89
N THR A 33 -8.76 4.57 0.65
CA THR A 33 -8.51 5.18 -0.67
C THR A 33 -7.32 4.56 -1.41
N GLY A 34 -6.43 3.88 -0.71
CA GLY A 34 -5.14 3.42 -1.23
C GLY A 34 -4.04 4.47 -1.19
N LEU A 35 -4.37 5.69 -0.74
CA LEU A 35 -3.45 6.82 -0.71
C LEU A 35 -3.42 7.45 0.67
N CYS A 36 -2.23 7.82 1.11
CA CYS A 36 -2.03 8.55 2.35
C CYS A 36 -1.33 9.88 2.07
N ARG A 37 -1.96 11.00 2.45
CA ARG A 37 -1.38 12.35 2.35
C ARG A 37 -0.02 12.46 3.06
N PHE A 38 0.20 11.66 4.10
CA PHE A 38 1.43 11.69 4.90
C PHE A 38 2.57 10.85 4.29
N GLY A 39 2.29 10.02 3.26
CA GLY A 39 3.33 9.22 2.61
C GLY A 39 4.14 8.38 3.60
N MET A 40 5.46 8.48 3.48
CA MET A 40 6.44 7.81 4.34
C MET A 40 6.48 8.32 5.80
N THR A 41 5.95 9.52 6.05
CA THR A 41 5.90 10.12 7.40
C THR A 41 4.67 9.67 8.19
N CYS A 42 3.80 8.85 7.60
CA CYS A 42 2.66 8.30 8.30
C CYS A 42 3.11 7.37 9.44
N ARG A 43 2.52 7.57 10.63
CA ARG A 43 2.76 6.81 11.85
C ARG A 43 1.84 5.59 12.02
N PHE A 44 1.24 5.15 10.93
CA PHE A 44 0.25 4.09 10.89
C PHE A 44 0.69 3.08 9.84
N ASN A 45 0.28 1.83 10.00
CA ASN A 45 0.67 0.76 9.11
C ASN A 45 -0.01 0.90 7.74
N HIS A 46 0.77 0.70 6.68
CA HIS A 46 0.31 0.71 5.29
C HIS A 46 0.60 -0.67 4.66
N PRO A 47 -0.27 -1.67 4.85
CA PRO A 47 -0.01 -3.01 4.35
C PRO A 47 -0.03 -3.04 2.80
N PRO A 48 0.88 -3.78 2.15
CA PRO A 48 0.93 -3.91 0.68
C PRO A 48 -0.30 -4.65 0.13
N ASN A 49 -0.86 -5.57 0.93
CA ASN A 49 -2.08 -6.29 0.59
C ASN A 49 -3.27 -5.69 1.34
N ARG A 50 -3.85 -4.62 0.78
CA ARG A 50 -5.13 -4.06 1.24
C ARG A 50 -6.20 -5.13 1.04
N LYS A 51 -6.47 -5.94 2.07
CA LYS A 51 -7.60 -6.88 2.08
C LYS A 51 -8.88 -6.03 2.17
N LEU A 52 -9.43 -5.67 1.02
CA LEU A 52 -10.80 -5.17 0.90
C LEU A 52 -11.79 -6.27 1.26
#